data_AF-A0A8X6F588-F1
#
_entry.id   AF-A0A8X6F588-F1
#
_cell.length_a   1.000
_cell.length_b   1.000
_cell.length_c   1.000
_cell.angle_alpha   90.00
_cell.angle_beta   90.00
_cell.angle_gamma   90.00
#
_symmetry.space_group_name_H-M   'P 1'
#
loop_
_entity.id
_entity.type
_entity.pdbx_description
1 polymer ?
#
loop_
_entity_poly.entity_id
_entity_poly.type
_entity_poly.pdbx_seq_one_letter_code
_entity_poly.pdbx_strand_id
1 'polypeptide(L)'
;MIVKCPRYRYKKCASPGHQLLLPIGFTYLRIPIDKTFCIQLLFIFSFELIMSKPKVWLWKEPDSRLKENVLGLIKDVGFVETDTVLLHCIDVEGFDESIPLTKFILNLCESFNVFKNERTMFLNLKDLLQAIELCLGRLVCKSECSELKISEEEIMQCLQTYIEQFKSKEETSLENNVLNMNTFIEENNFADLWLINNKLSEQKINNSNYMDQLTHSNYLILGTLPSEIFQNIIRLLTIEGRVLNVVVETPLNSSLQGSPSSTPTIASSNIEVTSEIIEITDISLVPEREMKLGSATEEFIEETILSFLSLLVNSRNELALSKAMISPIIDLSHKAFTELRHLSEKKEMPMCQTAISYVTKIKLGGKGYAPPPDCPMLPHFKKLELFVDTLNQMQTLIEEDLTPISAVKRLINVLKKKLLKCGSDNLRTSAIETVAENLQNIAIKVLDLQLEFLPRSFSMFVLRVHFNSESTCSIYKGGAAVALRRWEFVTLSHLWIRRCRRIQNSSHKSKNKCPEKD
;
A
#
# COMPACT_ATOMS: atom_id res chain seq x y z
N MET A 1 -3.47 -30.83 36.92
CA MET A 1 -4.62 -30.96 36.00
C MET A 1 -4.08 -31.47 34.66
N ILE A 2 -4.29 -32.75 34.37
CA ILE A 2 -3.92 -33.40 33.11
C ILE A 2 -5.25 -33.81 32.48
N VAL A 3 -5.60 -33.20 31.35
CA VAL A 3 -6.83 -33.51 30.62
C VAL A 3 -6.64 -34.85 29.93
N LYS A 4 -7.46 -35.83 30.33
CA LYS A 4 -7.46 -37.21 29.79
C LYS A 4 -8.04 -37.22 28.37
N CYS A 5 -7.26 -37.68 27.40
CA CYS A 5 -7.77 -38.19 26.13
C CYS A 5 -8.70 -39.39 26.34
N PRO A 6 -9.83 -39.51 25.63
CA PRO A 6 -10.65 -40.71 25.68
C PRO A 6 -9.98 -41.84 24.89
N ARG A 7 -9.63 -42.92 25.60
CA ARG A 7 -9.23 -44.20 24.99
C ARG A 7 -10.42 -44.80 24.24
N TYR A 8 -10.42 -44.75 22.91
CA TYR A 8 -11.28 -45.61 22.11
C TYR A 8 -10.80 -47.06 22.20
N ARG A 9 -11.56 -47.89 22.92
CA ARG A 9 -11.43 -49.35 22.86
C ARG A 9 -11.99 -49.84 21.53
N TYR A 10 -11.13 -50.31 20.63
CA TYR A 10 -11.56 -51.16 19.52
C TYR A 10 -12.06 -52.49 20.08
N LYS A 11 -13.39 -52.65 20.19
CA LYS A 11 -14.02 -53.97 20.30
C LYS A 11 -14.04 -54.59 18.90
N LYS A 12 -13.36 -55.73 18.74
CA LYS A 12 -13.61 -56.66 17.63
C LYS A 12 -15.06 -57.13 17.71
N CYS A 13 -15.92 -56.60 16.86
CA CYS A 13 -17.24 -57.18 16.56
C CYS A 13 -17.30 -57.40 15.05
N ALA A 14 -17.19 -58.65 14.66
CA ALA A 14 -17.55 -59.11 13.33
C ALA A 14 -19.07 -59.32 13.30
N SER A 15 -19.80 -58.43 12.63
CA SER A 15 -21.16 -58.68 12.14
C SER A 15 -21.41 -57.80 10.91
N PRO A 16 -21.80 -58.37 9.76
CA PRO A 16 -22.00 -57.62 8.52
C PRO A 16 -23.32 -56.84 8.57
N GLY A 17 -23.29 -55.53 8.30
CA GLY A 17 -24.52 -54.74 8.10
C GLY A 17 -24.56 -53.32 8.70
N HIS A 18 -23.46 -52.58 8.76
CA HIS A 18 -23.50 -51.16 9.19
C HIS A 18 -23.60 -50.22 7.97
N GLN A 19 -24.55 -49.30 8.01
CA GLN A 19 -24.79 -48.24 7.01
C GLN A 19 -24.27 -46.91 7.56
N LEU A 20 -23.56 -46.11 6.74
CA LEU A 20 -23.22 -44.73 7.05
C LEU A 20 -24.34 -43.83 6.53
N LEU A 21 -24.85 -42.94 7.38
CA LEU A 21 -25.74 -41.85 7.00
C LEU A 21 -24.92 -40.56 7.00
N LEU A 22 -24.68 -40.00 5.81
CA LEU A 22 -24.07 -38.67 5.66
C LEU A 22 -25.17 -37.65 5.35
N PRO A 23 -25.24 -36.51 6.05
CA PRO A 23 -26.23 -35.48 5.78
C PRO A 23 -25.80 -34.64 4.58
N ILE A 24 -26.62 -34.65 3.52
CA ILE A 24 -26.50 -33.73 2.38
C ILE A 24 -27.91 -33.18 2.10
N GLY A 25 -28.26 -32.04 2.70
CA GLY A 25 -29.62 -31.47 2.61
C GLY A 25 -30.73 -32.33 3.25
N PHE A 26 -32.00 -31.99 2.99
CA PHE A 26 -33.19 -32.64 3.57
C PHE A 26 -33.47 -34.08 3.08
N THR A 27 -32.51 -34.74 2.45
CA THR A 27 -32.65 -36.12 1.94
C THR A 27 -31.44 -36.97 2.29
N TYR A 28 -31.70 -38.14 2.88
CA TYR A 28 -30.67 -39.11 3.23
C TYR A 28 -30.43 -40.07 2.07
N LEU A 29 -29.22 -40.07 1.51
CA LEU A 29 -28.80 -41.03 0.51
C LEU A 29 -28.31 -42.31 1.21
N ARG A 30 -28.99 -43.44 1.01
CA ARG A 30 -28.57 -44.76 1.52
C ARG A 30 -27.63 -45.43 0.51
N ILE A 31 -26.34 -45.52 0.83
CA ILE A 31 -25.37 -46.29 0.04
C ILE A 31 -24.97 -47.55 0.82
N PRO A 32 -25.13 -48.76 0.25
CA PRO A 32 -24.61 -49.99 0.85
C PRO A 32 -23.07 -49.96 0.83
N ILE A 33 -22.45 -50.04 2.01
CA ILE A 33 -21.00 -50.04 2.15
C ILE A 33 -20.47 -51.44 1.80
N ASP A 34 -20.01 -51.61 0.56
CA ASP A 34 -19.05 -52.67 0.26
C ASP A 34 -17.64 -52.20 0.62
N LYS A 35 -16.79 -53.07 1.18
CA LYS A 35 -15.43 -52.70 1.66
C LYS A 35 -14.57 -52.08 0.56
N THR A 36 -14.83 -52.46 -0.69
CA THR A 36 -14.20 -51.95 -1.89
C THR A 36 -14.54 -50.48 -2.15
N PHE A 37 -15.75 -50.04 -1.81
CA PHE A 37 -16.23 -48.67 -2.03
C PHE A 37 -15.62 -47.68 -1.02
N CYS A 38 -15.45 -48.09 0.25
CA CYS A 38 -14.71 -47.28 1.23
C CYS A 38 -13.24 -47.10 0.86
N ILE A 39 -12.58 -48.14 0.30
CA ILE A 39 -11.20 -48.04 -0.15
C ILE A 39 -11.09 -47.13 -1.37
N GLN A 40 -12.04 -47.20 -2.32
CA GLN A 40 -12.08 -46.29 -3.47
C GLN A 40 -12.37 -44.84 -3.09
N LEU A 41 -13.29 -44.56 -2.17
CA LEU A 41 -13.54 -43.19 -1.70
C LEU A 41 -12.37 -42.65 -0.87
N LEU A 42 -11.74 -43.47 -0.02
CA LEU A 42 -10.49 -43.09 0.64
C LEU A 42 -9.37 -42.89 -0.38
N PHE A 43 -9.30 -43.68 -1.45
CA PHE A 43 -8.32 -43.47 -2.52
C PHE A 43 -8.59 -42.19 -3.28
N ILE A 44 -9.84 -41.85 -3.62
CA ILE A 44 -10.20 -40.64 -4.37
C ILE A 44 -9.97 -39.39 -3.52
N PHE A 45 -10.44 -39.36 -2.27
CA PHE A 45 -10.16 -38.25 -1.35
C PHE A 45 -8.68 -38.17 -0.96
N SER A 46 -7.99 -39.31 -0.85
CA SER A 46 -6.54 -39.29 -0.67
C SER A 46 -5.83 -38.85 -1.94
N PHE A 47 -6.32 -39.14 -3.16
CA PHE A 47 -5.68 -38.69 -4.39
C PHE A 47 -5.88 -37.19 -4.65
N GLU A 48 -7.02 -36.63 -4.27
CA GLU A 48 -7.24 -35.16 -4.29
C GLU A 48 -6.45 -34.45 -3.18
N LEU A 49 -6.21 -35.09 -2.03
CA LEU A 49 -5.28 -34.57 -1.01
C LEU A 49 -3.80 -34.86 -1.33
N ILE A 50 -3.50 -35.89 -2.11
CA ILE A 50 -2.15 -36.25 -2.54
C ILE A 50 -1.82 -35.35 -3.73
N MET A 51 -1.20 -34.23 -3.39
CA MET A 51 -0.42 -33.35 -4.25
C MET A 51 -1.25 -32.40 -5.11
N SER A 52 -1.89 -31.41 -4.48
CA SER A 52 -1.97 -30.11 -5.16
C SER A 52 -0.53 -29.66 -5.38
N LYS A 53 0.00 -29.88 -6.60
CA LYS A 53 1.36 -29.49 -6.95
C LYS A 53 1.56 -28.01 -6.56
N PRO A 54 2.74 -27.62 -6.04
CA PRO A 54 2.99 -26.22 -5.72
C PRO A 54 2.78 -25.37 -6.97
N LYS A 55 1.98 -24.31 -6.85
CA LYS A 55 1.73 -23.36 -7.94
C LYS A 55 2.73 -22.21 -7.98
N VAL A 56 3.56 -22.12 -6.94
CA VAL A 56 4.55 -21.06 -6.78
C VAL A 56 5.93 -21.64 -7.05
N TRP A 57 6.59 -21.03 -8.03
CA TRP A 57 7.90 -21.35 -8.52
C TRP A 57 8.86 -20.23 -8.11
N LEU A 58 10.08 -20.58 -7.73
CA LEU A 58 11.12 -19.61 -7.36
C LEU A 58 12.33 -19.82 -8.27
N TRP A 59 12.74 -18.76 -8.95
CA TRP A 59 13.94 -18.76 -9.79
C TRP A 59 14.90 -17.68 -9.30
N LYS A 60 15.86 -18.10 -8.47
CA LYS A 60 16.76 -17.20 -7.71
C LYS A 60 17.73 -16.42 -8.60
N GLU A 61 18.24 -17.06 -9.65
CA GLU A 61 19.21 -16.51 -10.59
C GLU A 61 18.60 -16.52 -12.01
N PRO A 62 17.66 -15.61 -12.28
CA PRO A 62 16.98 -15.56 -13.56
C PRO A 62 17.92 -15.15 -14.70
N ASP A 63 17.90 -15.93 -15.79
CA ASP A 63 18.55 -15.61 -17.06
C ASP A 63 17.48 -15.48 -18.14
N SER A 64 17.34 -14.29 -18.71
CA SER A 64 16.32 -14.00 -19.74
C SER A 64 16.43 -14.91 -20.97
N ARG A 65 17.62 -15.47 -21.24
CA ARG A 65 17.84 -16.44 -22.33
C ARG A 65 17.14 -17.77 -22.09
N LEU A 66 16.89 -18.11 -20.83
CA LEU A 66 16.28 -19.37 -20.40
C LEU A 66 14.82 -19.23 -20.02
N LYS A 67 14.25 -18.03 -20.16
CA LYS A 67 12.86 -17.73 -19.81
C LYS A 67 11.88 -18.72 -20.44
N GLU A 68 12.00 -18.99 -21.75
CA GLU A 68 11.10 -19.92 -22.44
C GLU A 68 11.29 -21.37 -21.98
N ASN A 69 12.51 -21.78 -21.62
CA ASN A 69 12.77 -23.13 -21.10
C ASN A 69 12.14 -23.31 -19.71
N VAL A 70 12.27 -22.31 -18.83
CA VAL A 70 11.66 -22.31 -17.50
C VAL A 70 10.13 -22.27 -17.60
N LEU A 71 9.57 -21.44 -18.49
CA LEU A 71 8.13 -21.39 -18.73
C LEU A 71 7.61 -22.70 -19.33
N GLY A 72 8.40 -23.36 -20.19
CA GLY A 72 8.13 -24.72 -20.68
C GLY A 72 8.05 -25.73 -19.54
N LEU A 73 9.06 -25.77 -18.66
CA LEU A 73 9.06 -26.63 -17.47
C LEU A 73 7.82 -26.40 -16.59
N ILE A 74 7.45 -25.14 -16.35
CA ILE A 74 6.27 -24.80 -15.55
C ILE A 74 4.99 -25.32 -16.21
N LYS A 75 4.87 -25.24 -17.53
CA LYS A 75 3.72 -25.77 -18.27
C LYS A 75 3.66 -27.30 -18.26
N ASP A 76 4.82 -27.96 -18.34
CA ASP A 76 4.93 -29.42 -18.35
C ASP A 76 4.64 -30.05 -16.97
N VAL A 77 5.11 -29.39 -15.90
CA VAL A 77 4.89 -29.85 -14.52
C VAL A 77 3.54 -29.36 -13.98
N GLY A 78 3.13 -28.15 -14.38
CA GLY A 78 1.90 -27.49 -13.95
C GLY A 78 0.64 -28.00 -14.65
N PHE A 79 -0.46 -27.28 -14.46
CA PHE A 79 -1.72 -27.53 -15.16
C PHE A 79 -1.71 -26.75 -16.49
N VAL A 80 -1.95 -27.46 -17.60
CA VAL A 80 -1.77 -26.98 -18.99
C VAL A 80 -2.57 -25.69 -19.33
N GLU A 81 -3.60 -25.36 -18.56
CA GLU A 81 -4.55 -24.28 -18.85
C GLU A 81 -4.39 -23.01 -17.99
N THR A 82 -3.48 -22.99 -17.02
CA THR A 82 -3.35 -21.83 -16.11
C THR A 82 -2.27 -20.86 -16.56
N ASP A 83 -2.62 -19.57 -16.61
CA ASP A 83 -1.66 -18.50 -16.86
C ASP A 83 -0.59 -18.43 -15.77
N THR A 84 0.66 -18.17 -16.17
CA THR A 84 1.79 -17.97 -15.26
C THR A 84 2.02 -16.46 -15.08
N VAL A 85 1.84 -15.97 -13.87
CA VAL A 85 2.13 -14.60 -13.48
C VAL A 85 3.61 -14.49 -13.09
N LEU A 86 4.34 -13.61 -13.78
CA LEU A 86 5.74 -13.32 -13.49
C LEU A 86 5.83 -12.24 -12.42
N LEU A 87 6.40 -12.58 -11.27
CA LEU A 87 6.58 -11.67 -10.15
C LEU A 87 8.08 -11.53 -9.86
N HIS A 88 8.53 -10.36 -9.42
CA HIS A 88 9.92 -10.17 -9.01
C HIS A 88 10.00 -9.44 -7.68
N CYS A 89 10.96 -9.84 -6.84
CA CYS A 89 11.24 -9.15 -5.57
C CYS A 89 12.19 -7.97 -5.78
N ILE A 90 13.08 -8.09 -6.76
CA ILE A 90 14.10 -7.12 -7.15
C ILE A 90 14.02 -7.00 -8.68
N ASP A 91 14.29 -5.83 -9.26
CA ASP A 91 14.29 -5.66 -10.72
C ASP A 91 15.26 -6.64 -11.39
N VAL A 92 14.78 -7.35 -12.42
CA VAL A 92 15.56 -8.34 -13.17
C VAL A 92 15.66 -7.91 -14.63
N GLU A 93 16.90 -7.75 -15.12
CA GLU A 93 17.14 -7.37 -16.52
C GLU A 93 16.59 -8.43 -17.49
N GLY A 94 15.83 -7.99 -18.50
CA GLY A 94 15.26 -8.84 -19.54
C GLY A 94 13.91 -9.48 -19.21
N PHE A 95 13.26 -9.06 -18.11
CA PHE A 95 11.91 -9.47 -17.72
C PHE A 95 10.98 -8.27 -17.57
N ASP A 96 10.82 -7.52 -18.66
CA ASP A 96 10.07 -6.25 -18.67
C ASP A 96 8.58 -6.42 -18.34
N GLU A 97 8.02 -7.61 -18.58
CA GLU A 97 6.63 -7.95 -18.26
C GLU A 97 6.41 -8.42 -16.81
N SER A 98 7.49 -8.58 -16.03
CA SER A 98 7.36 -9.02 -14.64
C SER A 98 6.81 -7.89 -13.76
N ILE A 99 6.04 -8.28 -12.74
CA ILE A 99 5.37 -7.33 -11.83
C ILE A 99 6.07 -7.34 -10.47
N PRO A 100 6.37 -6.18 -9.87
CA PRO A 100 6.95 -6.15 -8.53
C PRO A 100 6.02 -6.86 -7.54
N LEU A 101 6.55 -7.75 -6.71
CA LEU A 101 5.74 -8.52 -5.75
C LEU A 101 4.94 -7.59 -4.83
N THR A 102 5.54 -6.48 -4.40
CA THR A 102 4.87 -5.44 -3.60
C THR A 102 3.66 -4.85 -4.34
N LYS A 103 3.81 -4.52 -5.63
CA LYS A 103 2.71 -4.02 -6.46
C LYS A 103 1.60 -5.06 -6.63
N PHE A 104 1.95 -6.31 -6.89
CA PHE A 104 0.98 -7.39 -7.01
C PHE A 104 0.14 -7.55 -5.74
N ILE A 105 0.79 -7.51 -4.58
CA ILE A 105 0.13 -7.61 -3.27
C ILE A 105 -0.77 -6.40 -2.98
N LEU A 106 -0.34 -5.19 -3.36
CA LEU A 106 -1.18 -3.99 -3.24
C LEU A 106 -2.43 -4.09 -4.14
N ASN A 107 -2.29 -4.59 -5.38
CA ASN A 107 -3.42 -4.83 -6.27
C ASN A 107 -4.41 -5.86 -5.68
N LEU A 108 -3.91 -6.89 -4.98
CA LEU A 108 -4.77 -7.82 -4.24
C LEU A 108 -5.49 -7.11 -3.09
N CYS A 109 -4.81 -6.24 -2.33
CA CYS A 109 -5.44 -5.46 -1.29
C CYS A 109 -6.61 -4.62 -1.80
N GLU A 110 -6.44 -3.97 -2.96
CA GLU A 110 -7.49 -3.18 -3.61
C GLU A 110 -8.63 -4.08 -4.11
N SER A 111 -8.32 -5.17 -4.81
CA SER A 111 -9.32 -6.09 -5.38
C SER A 111 -10.25 -6.69 -4.32
N PHE A 112 -9.73 -6.91 -3.12
CA PHE A 112 -10.46 -7.49 -2.00
C PHE A 112 -10.92 -6.47 -0.95
N ASN A 113 -10.77 -5.17 -1.19
CA ASN A 113 -11.11 -4.09 -0.25
C ASN A 113 -10.56 -4.35 1.15
N VAL A 114 -9.29 -4.76 1.23
CA VAL A 114 -8.63 -5.19 2.46
C VAL A 114 -8.58 -4.05 3.49
N PHE A 115 -8.40 -2.83 3.00
CA PHE A 115 -8.41 -1.62 3.82
C PHE A 115 -9.75 -0.91 3.68
N LYS A 116 -10.21 -0.29 4.77
CA LYS A 116 -11.46 0.49 4.80
C LYS A 116 -11.38 1.75 3.93
N ASN A 117 -10.18 2.24 3.67
CA ASN A 117 -9.93 3.49 2.97
C ASN A 117 -9.12 3.20 1.70
N GLU A 118 -9.69 3.51 0.54
CA GLU A 118 -9.05 3.32 -0.76
C GLU A 118 -7.77 4.17 -0.92
N ARG A 119 -7.55 5.16 -0.06
CA ARG A 119 -6.38 6.06 -0.09
C ARG A 119 -5.27 5.65 0.87
N THR A 120 -5.28 4.40 1.35
CA THR A 120 -4.23 3.91 2.26
C THR A 120 -2.88 4.02 1.57
N MET A 121 -1.95 4.72 2.21
CA MET A 121 -0.62 4.96 1.68
C MET A 121 0.33 3.88 2.17
N PHE A 122 1.11 3.32 1.26
CA PHE A 122 2.09 2.30 1.57
C PHE A 122 3.36 2.91 2.20
N LEU A 123 3.79 2.38 3.35
CA LEU A 123 5.07 2.73 3.97
C LEU A 123 6.14 1.72 3.56
N ASN A 124 7.18 2.21 2.88
CA ASN A 124 8.42 1.43 2.74
C ASN A 124 9.19 1.41 4.08
N LEU A 125 10.27 0.63 4.15
CA LEU A 125 11.05 0.48 5.39
C LEU A 125 11.63 1.82 5.89
N LYS A 126 12.09 2.68 4.99
CA LYS A 126 12.63 4.01 5.34
C LYS A 126 11.57 4.90 5.98
N ASP A 127 10.38 4.95 5.38
CA ASP A 127 9.25 5.72 5.90
C ASP A 127 8.70 5.11 7.21
N LEU A 128 8.76 3.78 7.37
CA LEU A 128 8.40 3.12 8.62
C LEU A 128 9.36 3.50 9.76
N LEU A 129 10.67 3.52 9.50
CA LEU A 129 11.68 3.97 10.46
C LEU A 129 11.47 5.44 10.86
N GLN A 130 11.18 6.31 9.88
CA GLN A 130 10.85 7.72 10.16
C GLN A 130 9.56 7.87 10.96
N ALA A 131 8.54 7.05 10.69
CA ALA A 131 7.31 7.02 11.48
C ALA A 131 7.57 6.61 12.93
N ILE A 132 8.43 5.60 13.16
CA ILE A 132 8.85 5.17 14.49
C ILE A 132 9.58 6.30 15.22
N GLU A 133 10.55 6.94 14.56
CA GLU A 133 11.27 8.10 15.10
C GLU A 133 10.30 9.22 15.50
N LEU A 134 9.35 9.58 14.64
CA LEU A 134 8.32 10.56 14.97
C LEU A 134 7.49 10.14 16.19
N CYS A 135 7.06 8.88 16.26
CA CYS A 135 6.27 8.34 17.37
C CYS A 135 7.02 8.39 18.70
N LEU A 136 8.27 7.95 18.72
CA LEU A 136 9.13 8.00 19.89
C LEU A 136 9.37 9.46 20.32
N GLY A 137 9.59 10.36 19.36
CA GLY A 137 9.72 11.79 19.64
C GLY A 137 8.48 12.40 20.28
N ARG A 138 7.28 11.92 19.94
CA ARG A 138 6.03 12.35 20.59
C ARG A 138 5.97 11.95 22.06
N LEU A 139 6.55 10.81 22.42
CA LEU A 139 6.53 10.31 23.80
C LEU A 139 7.52 11.08 24.67
N VAL A 140 8.71 11.35 24.14
CA VAL A 140 9.75 12.09 24.85
C VAL A 140 9.36 13.54 25.10
N CYS A 141 8.70 14.20 24.13
CA CYS A 141 8.23 15.60 24.30
C CYS A 141 7.15 15.76 25.37
N LYS A 142 6.41 14.69 25.73
CA LYS A 142 5.44 14.75 26.83
C LYS A 142 6.12 14.79 28.20
N SER A 143 7.35 14.30 28.31
CA SER A 143 8.07 14.18 29.58
C SER A 143 8.94 15.39 29.92
N GLU A 144 9.62 16.05 28.97
CA GLU A 144 10.49 17.21 29.26
C GLU A 144 10.85 18.00 27.97
N CYS A 145 10.97 19.33 28.07
CA CYS A 145 10.99 20.27 26.94
C CYS A 145 12.39 20.52 26.34
N SER A 146 13.22 19.47 26.21
CA SER A 146 14.53 19.54 25.56
C SER A 146 14.58 18.67 24.31
N GLU A 147 15.28 19.13 23.27
CA GLU A 147 15.55 18.39 22.02
C GLU A 147 16.36 17.12 22.32
N LEU A 148 15.67 16.06 22.73
CA LEU A 148 16.27 14.75 22.94
C LEU A 148 16.35 14.04 21.59
N LYS A 149 17.59 13.73 21.19
CA LYS A 149 17.86 12.86 20.05
C LYS A 149 17.49 11.43 20.46
N ILE A 150 16.58 10.81 19.71
CA ILE A 150 16.22 9.41 19.87
C ILE A 150 17.40 8.57 19.38
N SER A 151 17.79 7.54 20.12
CA SER A 151 18.93 6.71 19.73
C SER A 151 18.52 5.74 18.61
N GLU A 152 19.47 5.34 17.76
CA GLU A 152 19.21 4.35 16.71
C GLU A 152 18.79 3.01 17.31
N GLU A 153 19.34 2.65 18.49
CA GLU A 153 18.96 1.45 19.22
C GLU A 153 17.50 1.47 19.68
N GLU A 154 16.98 2.62 20.14
CA GLU A 154 15.58 2.77 20.54
C GLU A 154 14.63 2.59 19.34
N ILE A 155 15.01 3.13 18.17
CA ILE A 155 14.25 2.98 16.92
C ILE A 155 14.23 1.50 16.51
N MET A 156 15.39 0.84 16.52
CA MET A 156 15.50 -0.57 16.13
C MET A 156 14.78 -1.50 17.10
N GLN A 157 14.83 -1.22 18.40
CA GLN A 157 14.08 -1.97 19.41
C GLN A 157 12.57 -1.83 19.17
N CYS A 158 12.09 -0.60 18.97
CA CYS A 158 10.66 -0.36 18.67
C CYS A 158 10.22 -1.07 17.38
N LEU A 159 11.05 -1.03 16.33
CA LEU A 159 10.81 -1.75 15.08
C LEU A 159 10.72 -3.26 15.32
N GLN A 160 11.65 -3.82 16.09
CA GLN A 160 11.65 -5.24 16.40
C GLN A 160 10.38 -5.66 17.15
N THR A 161 10.00 -4.93 18.21
CA THR A 161 8.75 -5.19 18.95
C THR A 161 7.52 -5.03 18.03
N TYR A 162 7.53 -4.03 17.14
CA TYR A 162 6.48 -3.82 16.13
C TYR A 162 6.36 -5.00 15.17
N ILE A 163 7.48 -5.59 14.73
CA ILE A 163 7.47 -6.76 13.83
C ILE A 163 7.04 -8.03 14.59
N GLU A 164 7.52 -8.21 15.82
CA GLU A 164 7.21 -9.39 16.64
C GLU A 164 5.72 -9.55 16.89
N GLN A 165 4.97 -8.45 17.00
CA GLN A 165 3.51 -8.49 17.16
C GLN A 165 2.79 -9.21 15.99
N PHE A 166 3.38 -9.22 14.78
CA PHE A 166 2.83 -9.92 13.62
C PHE A 166 3.28 -11.38 13.54
N LYS A 167 4.35 -11.73 14.27
CA LYS A 167 4.89 -13.10 14.33
C LYS A 167 4.20 -13.92 15.42
N SER A 168 3.99 -13.32 16.60
CA SER A 168 3.32 -13.99 17.72
C SER A 168 1.80 -13.91 17.55
N LYS A 169 1.13 -15.06 17.47
CA LYS A 169 -0.34 -15.11 17.57
C LYS A 169 -0.87 -14.87 18.98
N GLU A 170 0.01 -14.79 19.97
CA GLU A 170 -0.35 -14.55 21.36
C GLU A 170 -0.55 -13.05 21.59
N GLU A 171 -1.68 -12.69 22.21
CA GLU A 171 -1.94 -11.33 22.70
C GLU A 171 -0.98 -11.02 23.86
N THR A 172 0.25 -10.64 23.53
CA THR A 172 1.16 -10.05 24.50
C THR A 172 0.73 -8.61 24.78
N SER A 173 0.93 -8.16 26.02
CA SER A 173 0.69 -6.76 26.39
C SER A 173 1.58 -5.88 25.51
N LEU A 174 0.99 -5.19 24.53
CA LEU A 174 1.72 -4.30 23.62
C LEU A 174 2.42 -3.20 24.41
N GLU A 175 3.71 -3.02 24.16
CA GLU A 175 4.46 -1.89 24.69
C GLU A 175 3.80 -0.58 24.22
N ASN A 176 3.84 0.44 25.08
CA ASN A 176 3.25 1.75 24.79
C ASN A 176 3.77 2.33 23.45
N ASN A 177 5.04 2.11 23.13
CA ASN A 177 5.65 2.57 21.87
C ASN A 177 4.95 1.97 20.63
N VAL A 178 4.69 0.65 20.65
CA VAL A 178 4.01 -0.06 19.56
C VAL A 178 2.54 0.37 19.45
N LEU A 179 1.86 0.61 20.58
CA LEU A 179 0.50 1.13 20.56
C LEU A 179 0.41 2.52 19.92
N ASN A 180 1.36 3.40 20.24
CA ASN A 180 1.43 4.71 19.61
C ASN A 180 1.75 4.61 18.11
N MET A 181 2.60 3.66 17.72
CA MET A 181 2.90 3.38 16.31
C MET A 181 1.66 2.90 15.55
N ASN A 182 0.93 1.93 16.09
CA ASN A 182 -0.33 1.44 15.50
C ASN A 182 -1.35 2.57 15.36
N THR A 183 -1.48 3.40 16.40
CA THR A 183 -2.36 4.59 16.37
C THR A 183 -1.93 5.56 15.28
N PHE A 184 -0.63 5.84 15.17
CA PHE A 184 -0.08 6.72 14.13
C PHE A 184 -0.35 6.19 12.72
N ILE A 185 -0.12 4.89 12.48
CA ILE A 185 -0.41 4.24 11.19
C ILE A 185 -1.89 4.38 10.83
N GLU A 186 -2.80 4.11 11.78
CA GLU A 186 -4.24 4.22 11.56
C GLU A 186 -4.68 5.69 11.30
N GLU A 187 -4.23 6.63 12.13
CA GLU A 187 -4.60 8.04 12.04
C GLU A 187 -4.13 8.70 10.74
N ASN A 188 -3.00 8.26 10.21
CA ASN A 188 -2.41 8.76 8.96
C ASN A 188 -2.86 7.96 7.73
N ASN A 189 -3.68 6.92 7.91
CA ASN A 189 -4.12 6.02 6.85
C ASN A 189 -2.94 5.37 6.11
N PHE A 190 -2.01 4.79 6.88
CA PHE A 190 -0.85 4.08 6.38
C PHE A 190 -1.04 2.56 6.44
N ALA A 191 -0.24 1.86 5.64
CA ALA A 191 0.00 0.44 5.80
C ALA A 191 1.42 0.08 5.35
N ASP A 192 2.15 -0.69 6.15
CA ASP A 192 3.40 -1.30 5.74
C ASP A 192 3.19 -2.77 5.32
N LEU A 193 4.25 -3.43 4.83
CA LEU A 193 4.16 -4.82 4.34
C LEU A 193 3.72 -5.82 5.42
N TRP A 194 4.09 -5.63 6.68
CA TRP A 194 3.69 -6.53 7.76
C TRP A 194 2.20 -6.45 8.05
N LEU A 195 1.67 -5.22 8.13
CA LEU A 195 0.23 -5.00 8.28
C LEU A 195 -0.56 -5.55 7.09
N ILE A 196 -0.07 -5.30 5.86
CA ILE A 196 -0.65 -5.85 4.62
C ILE A 196 -0.69 -7.38 4.66
N ASN A 197 0.45 -8.02 4.98
CA ASN A 197 0.56 -9.47 5.05
C ASN A 197 -0.40 -10.05 6.10
N ASN A 198 -0.50 -9.43 7.27
CA ASN A 198 -1.45 -9.86 8.30
C ASN A 198 -2.90 -9.73 7.84
N LYS A 199 -3.27 -8.60 7.23
CA LYS A 199 -4.64 -8.37 6.73
C LYS A 199 -5.00 -9.31 5.58
N LEU A 200 -4.07 -9.62 4.68
CA LEU A 200 -4.28 -10.63 3.65
C LEU A 200 -4.32 -12.06 4.20
N SER A 201 -3.58 -12.36 5.28
CA SER A 201 -3.71 -13.62 6.01
C SER A 201 -5.12 -13.78 6.58
N GLU A 202 -5.69 -12.70 7.15
CA GLU A 202 -7.08 -12.68 7.62
C GLU A 202 -8.07 -12.92 6.45
N GLN A 203 -7.85 -12.28 5.29
CA GLN A 203 -8.69 -12.52 4.10
C GLN A 203 -8.60 -13.96 3.61
N LYS A 204 -7.40 -14.55 3.60
CA LYS A 204 -7.18 -15.93 3.19
C LYS A 204 -8.04 -16.93 3.98
N ILE A 205 -8.25 -16.65 5.26
CA ILE A 205 -9.07 -17.49 6.16
C ILE A 205 -10.57 -17.19 5.98
N ASN A 206 -10.92 -15.91 5.81
CA ASN A 206 -12.32 -15.46 5.90
C ASN A 206 -13.04 -15.35 4.55
N ASN A 207 -12.32 -15.34 3.42
CA ASN A 207 -12.85 -15.04 2.10
C ASN A 207 -12.53 -16.17 1.10
N SER A 208 -13.53 -16.99 0.76
CA SER A 208 -13.36 -18.10 -0.20
C SER A 208 -12.94 -17.60 -1.59
N ASN A 209 -13.49 -16.47 -2.04
CA ASN A 209 -13.18 -15.90 -3.36
C ASN A 209 -11.71 -15.50 -3.48
N TYR A 210 -11.07 -15.12 -2.36
CA TYR A 210 -9.64 -14.83 -2.32
C TYR A 210 -8.81 -16.06 -2.67
N MET A 211 -9.13 -17.19 -2.03
CA MET A 211 -8.46 -18.46 -2.32
C MET A 211 -8.75 -18.93 -3.73
N ASP A 212 -9.99 -18.79 -4.19
CA ASP A 212 -10.34 -19.13 -5.57
C ASP A 212 -9.43 -18.34 -6.52
N GLN A 213 -9.36 -17.01 -6.45
CA GLN A 213 -8.50 -16.22 -7.33
C GLN A 213 -7.03 -16.65 -7.27
N LEU A 214 -6.47 -16.88 -6.08
CA LEU A 214 -5.07 -17.32 -5.96
C LEU A 214 -4.82 -18.70 -6.59
N THR A 215 -5.81 -19.59 -6.55
CA THR A 215 -5.68 -20.94 -7.09
C THR A 215 -5.78 -20.99 -8.62
N HIS A 216 -6.23 -19.95 -9.32
CA HIS A 216 -6.37 -20.00 -10.79
C HIS A 216 -5.06 -19.77 -11.55
N SER A 217 -3.99 -19.30 -10.89
CA SER A 217 -2.75 -18.92 -11.57
C SER A 217 -1.54 -19.67 -11.01
N ASN A 218 -0.54 -19.87 -11.88
CA ASN A 218 0.81 -20.18 -11.44
C ASN A 218 1.58 -18.88 -11.20
N TYR A 219 2.52 -18.90 -10.26
CA TYR A 219 3.35 -17.74 -9.96
C TYR A 219 4.81 -18.13 -10.12
N LEU A 220 5.56 -17.40 -10.94
CA LEU A 220 7.01 -17.52 -11.02
C LEU A 220 7.64 -16.29 -10.35
N ILE A 221 8.25 -16.51 -9.19
CA ILE A 221 8.98 -15.50 -8.43
C ILE A 221 10.42 -15.45 -8.93
N LEU A 222 10.83 -14.30 -9.44
CA LEU A 222 12.16 -14.04 -9.97
C LEU A 222 13.04 -13.33 -8.91
N GLY A 223 14.28 -13.80 -8.80
CA GLY A 223 15.30 -13.21 -7.93
C GLY A 223 15.34 -13.80 -6.51
N THR A 224 16.25 -13.27 -5.71
CA THR A 224 16.43 -13.63 -4.30
C THR A 224 15.42 -12.93 -3.39
N LEU A 225 15.16 -13.51 -2.22
CA LEU A 225 14.24 -12.93 -1.24
C LEU A 225 15.00 -11.96 -0.32
N PRO A 226 14.63 -10.67 -0.27
CA PRO A 226 15.39 -9.67 0.46
C PRO A 226 15.19 -9.72 1.98
N SER A 227 14.03 -10.20 2.43
CA SER A 227 13.68 -10.25 3.85
C SER A 227 12.59 -11.27 4.16
N GLU A 228 12.41 -11.56 5.44
CA GLU A 228 11.41 -12.51 5.95
C GLU A 228 9.97 -12.13 5.58
N ILE A 229 9.66 -10.83 5.45
CA ILE A 229 8.31 -10.42 5.04
C ILE A 229 7.98 -10.88 3.61
N PHE A 230 8.95 -10.93 2.71
CA PHE A 230 8.76 -11.48 1.36
C PHE A 230 8.52 -12.99 1.40
N GLN A 231 9.19 -13.72 2.29
CA GLN A 231 8.87 -15.13 2.54
C GLN A 231 7.42 -15.29 3.01
N ASN A 232 6.96 -14.47 3.95
CA ASN A 232 5.58 -14.52 4.46
C ASN A 232 4.56 -14.18 3.37
N ILE A 233 4.85 -13.19 2.54
CA ILE A 233 4.03 -12.84 1.37
C ILE A 233 3.96 -14.02 0.39
N ILE A 234 5.08 -14.66 0.07
CA ILE A 234 5.08 -15.83 -0.82
C ILE A 234 4.31 -16.98 -0.18
N ARG A 235 4.38 -17.17 1.14
CA ARG A 235 3.54 -18.16 1.85
C ARG A 235 2.05 -17.89 1.68
N LEU A 236 1.62 -16.63 1.56
CA LEU A 236 0.22 -16.31 1.25
C LEU A 236 -0.22 -16.89 -0.10
N LEU A 237 0.67 -16.89 -1.09
CA LEU A 237 0.43 -17.43 -2.43
C LEU A 237 0.46 -18.97 -2.48
N THR A 238 0.97 -19.63 -1.43
CA THR A 238 1.03 -21.09 -1.32
C THR A 238 -0.06 -21.68 -0.42
N ILE A 239 -0.49 -22.92 -0.67
CA ILE A 239 -1.44 -23.62 0.22
C ILE A 239 -0.71 -24.17 1.46
N GLU A 240 0.50 -24.69 1.28
CA GLU A 240 1.23 -25.44 2.32
C GLU A 240 2.61 -24.86 2.68
N GLY A 241 2.93 -23.65 2.23
CA GLY A 241 4.26 -23.06 2.48
C GLY A 241 5.40 -23.70 1.67
N ARG A 242 5.07 -24.56 0.69
CA ARG A 242 6.02 -25.23 -0.21
C ARG A 242 6.09 -24.50 -1.55
N VAL A 243 7.30 -24.36 -2.08
CA VAL A 243 7.57 -23.78 -3.41
C VAL A 243 8.42 -24.73 -4.25
N LEU A 244 8.36 -24.59 -5.57
CA LEU A 244 9.24 -25.28 -6.50
C LEU A 244 10.42 -24.37 -6.86
N ASN A 245 11.61 -24.70 -6.37
CA ASN A 245 12.84 -24.01 -6.71
C ASN A 245 13.31 -24.47 -8.10
N VAL A 246 13.44 -23.53 -9.04
CA VAL A 246 13.95 -23.76 -10.39
C VAL A 246 15.47 -23.83 -10.32
N VAL A 247 16.03 -24.95 -10.74
CA VAL A 247 17.47 -25.20 -10.81
C VAL A 247 17.87 -25.30 -12.27
N VAL A 248 18.81 -24.45 -12.68
CA VAL A 248 19.36 -24.44 -14.03
C VAL A 248 20.77 -25.01 -13.95
N GLU A 249 20.98 -26.17 -14.57
CA GLU A 249 22.31 -26.76 -14.68
C GLU A 249 22.95 -26.36 -16.01
N THR A 250 24.03 -25.60 -15.93
CA THR A 250 24.82 -25.26 -17.12
C THR A 250 25.90 -26.32 -17.29
N PRO A 251 25.92 -27.10 -18.39
CA PRO A 251 26.90 -28.16 -18.56
C PRO A 251 28.32 -27.57 -18.56
N LEU A 252 29.21 -28.10 -17.72
CA LEU A 252 30.58 -27.61 -17.49
C LEU A 252 31.40 -27.39 -18.78
N ASN A 253 31.09 -28.12 -19.85
CA ASN A 253 31.79 -28.03 -21.14
C ASN A 253 31.52 -26.73 -21.91
N SER A 254 30.47 -25.98 -21.55
CA SER A 254 30.09 -24.74 -22.24
C SER A 254 30.98 -23.54 -21.90
N SER A 255 31.67 -23.55 -20.75
CA SER A 255 32.59 -22.48 -20.36
C SER A 255 34.01 -22.61 -20.95
N LEU A 256 34.33 -23.75 -21.59
CA LEU A 256 35.69 -24.06 -22.08
C LEU A 256 35.90 -23.79 -23.58
N GLN A 257 34.84 -23.52 -24.35
CA GLN A 257 34.99 -23.11 -25.76
C GLN A 257 35.23 -21.61 -25.84
N GLY A 258 36.51 -21.23 -25.77
CA GLY A 258 36.96 -19.86 -25.95
C GLY A 258 36.73 -19.34 -27.38
N SER A 259 36.31 -18.08 -27.43
CA SER A 259 36.28 -17.15 -28.57
C SER A 259 35.05 -17.16 -29.50
N PRO A 260 34.44 -15.98 -29.74
CA PRO A 260 33.22 -15.85 -30.54
C PRO A 260 33.55 -15.76 -32.05
N SER A 261 33.49 -16.89 -32.77
CA SER A 261 33.41 -16.83 -34.24
C SER A 261 31.96 -16.61 -34.70
N SER A 262 31.56 -15.33 -34.70
CA SER A 262 30.55 -14.65 -35.56
C SER A 262 29.42 -15.45 -36.24
N THR A 263 28.82 -16.46 -35.59
CA THR A 263 27.57 -17.09 -36.04
C THR A 263 26.67 -17.39 -34.83
N PRO A 264 25.47 -16.78 -34.75
CA PRO A 264 24.62 -16.79 -33.55
C PRO A 264 23.72 -18.04 -33.45
N THR A 265 24.24 -19.21 -33.82
CA THR A 265 23.48 -20.47 -33.76
C THR A 265 24.15 -21.43 -32.78
N ILE A 266 24.40 -20.96 -31.56
CA ILE A 266 24.70 -21.87 -30.44
C ILE A 266 23.38 -22.57 -30.13
N ALA A 267 23.30 -23.84 -30.51
CA ALA A 267 22.15 -24.68 -30.23
C ALA A 267 21.90 -24.72 -28.72
N SER A 268 20.73 -24.24 -28.29
CA SER A 268 20.20 -24.32 -26.92
C SER A 268 19.98 -25.75 -26.39
N SER A 269 20.61 -26.77 -26.97
CA SER A 269 20.14 -28.16 -26.87
C SER A 269 20.51 -28.88 -25.57
N ASN A 270 21.35 -28.32 -24.70
CA ASN A 270 21.89 -29.08 -23.55
C ASN A 270 21.76 -28.36 -22.19
N ILE A 271 21.00 -27.27 -22.07
CA ILE A 271 20.76 -26.64 -20.77
C ILE A 271 19.58 -27.37 -20.11
N GLU A 272 19.86 -28.08 -19.03
CA GLU A 272 18.85 -28.82 -18.28
C GLU A 272 18.24 -27.88 -17.23
N VAL A 273 16.91 -27.72 -17.29
CA VAL A 273 16.14 -26.95 -16.31
C VAL A 273 15.32 -27.96 -15.52
N THR A 274 15.59 -28.05 -14.22
CA THR A 274 14.91 -28.95 -13.29
C THR A 274 14.23 -28.15 -12.17
N SER A 275 13.47 -28.84 -11.32
CA SER A 275 12.85 -28.22 -10.15
C SER A 275 12.84 -29.14 -8.95
N GLU A 276 13.02 -28.56 -7.77
CA GLU A 276 12.95 -29.27 -6.49
C GLU A 276 11.95 -28.58 -5.54
N ILE A 277 11.29 -29.36 -4.67
CA ILE A 277 10.35 -28.81 -3.68
C ILE A 277 11.16 -28.37 -2.45
N ILE A 278 10.98 -27.13 -2.03
CA ILE A 278 11.63 -26.56 -0.83
C ILE A 278 10.57 -25.91 0.06
N GLU A 279 10.76 -25.96 1.38
CA GLU A 279 9.99 -25.14 2.31
C GLU A 279 10.44 -23.69 2.26
N ILE A 280 9.49 -22.74 2.30
CA ILE A 280 9.84 -21.31 2.20
C ILE A 280 10.75 -20.84 3.34
N THR A 281 10.65 -21.46 4.53
CA THR A 281 11.54 -21.20 5.69
C THR A 281 13.01 -21.45 5.37
N ASP A 282 13.30 -22.38 4.46
CA ASP A 282 14.66 -22.87 4.21
C ASP A 282 15.37 -22.04 3.12
N ILE A 283 14.65 -21.10 2.49
CA ILE A 283 15.21 -20.21 1.49
C ILE A 283 16.12 -19.20 2.17
N SER A 284 17.41 -19.24 1.85
CA SER A 284 18.38 -18.23 2.28
C SER A 284 17.93 -16.82 1.87
N LEU A 285 17.86 -15.92 2.86
CA LEU A 285 17.64 -14.51 2.65
C LEU A 285 18.95 -13.87 2.20
N VAL A 286 18.90 -13.13 1.09
CA VAL A 286 20.02 -12.35 0.61
C VAL A 286 19.60 -10.88 0.77
N PRO A 287 20.21 -10.12 1.71
CA PRO A 287 19.90 -8.71 1.86
C PRO A 287 20.03 -8.02 0.50
N GLU A 288 19.15 -7.05 0.23
CA GLU A 288 19.23 -6.27 -1.00
C GLU A 288 20.67 -5.78 -1.21
N ARG A 289 21.25 -6.10 -2.37
CA ARG A 289 22.47 -5.41 -2.80
C ARG A 289 22.10 -3.94 -2.93
N GLU A 290 22.98 -3.08 -2.42
CA GLU A 290 22.82 -1.62 -2.46
C GLU A 290 22.17 -1.21 -3.79
N MET A 291 20.92 -0.71 -3.72
CA MET A 291 20.33 0.01 -4.84
C MET A 291 21.40 1.00 -5.31
N LYS A 292 21.55 1.19 -6.63
CA LYS A 292 22.39 2.27 -7.13
C LYS A 292 21.86 3.56 -6.52
N LEU A 293 22.48 4.03 -5.44
CA LEU A 293 22.09 5.27 -4.81
C LEU A 293 22.24 6.32 -5.90
N GLY A 294 21.13 6.90 -6.32
CA GLY A 294 21.16 8.17 -7.03
C GLY A 294 21.99 9.15 -6.22
N SER A 295 22.42 10.24 -6.84
CA SER A 295 23.12 11.24 -6.04
C SER A 295 22.23 11.65 -4.86
N ALA A 296 22.76 11.81 -3.64
CA ALA A 296 21.95 12.23 -2.49
C ALA A 296 21.10 13.49 -2.77
N THR A 297 21.58 14.36 -3.68
CA THR A 297 20.81 15.48 -4.22
C THR A 297 19.56 15.04 -4.99
N GLU A 298 19.67 14.03 -5.86
CA GLU A 298 18.57 13.48 -6.66
C GLU A 298 17.53 12.81 -5.76
N GLU A 299 17.97 12.00 -4.80
CA GLU A 299 17.08 11.36 -3.82
C GLU A 299 16.28 12.41 -3.03
N PHE A 300 16.94 13.46 -2.53
CA PHE A 300 16.26 14.55 -1.83
C PHE A 300 15.24 15.31 -2.69
N ILE A 301 15.57 15.54 -3.96
CA ILE A 301 14.65 16.18 -4.92
C ILE A 301 13.44 15.27 -5.19
N GLU A 302 13.70 13.98 -5.38
CA GLU A 302 12.68 12.97 -5.60
C GLU A 302 11.71 12.90 -4.42
N GLU A 303 12.24 12.77 -3.20
CA GLU A 303 11.45 12.77 -1.97
C GLU A 303 10.64 14.05 -1.83
N THR A 304 11.21 15.21 -2.16
CA THR A 304 10.49 16.49 -2.13
C THR A 304 9.28 16.46 -3.08
N ILE A 305 9.48 16.03 -4.33
CA ILE A 305 8.40 15.97 -5.33
C ILE A 305 7.32 14.97 -4.89
N LEU A 306 7.72 13.75 -4.51
CA LEU A 306 6.83 12.70 -4.06
C LEU A 306 6.05 13.10 -2.80
N SER A 307 6.64 13.90 -1.92
CA SER A 307 5.97 14.42 -0.71
C SER A 307 4.79 15.33 -1.06
N PHE A 308 4.97 16.27 -1.99
CA PHE A 308 3.86 17.10 -2.46
C PHE A 308 2.77 16.30 -3.18
N LEU A 309 3.16 15.32 -4.01
CA LEU A 309 2.20 14.42 -4.67
C LEU A 309 1.42 13.58 -3.65
N SER A 310 2.11 13.05 -2.64
CA SER A 310 1.51 12.25 -1.56
C SER A 310 0.48 13.05 -0.76
N LEU A 311 0.72 14.35 -0.52
CA LEU A 311 -0.22 15.22 0.19
C LEU A 311 -1.52 15.48 -0.59
N LEU A 312 -1.49 15.42 -1.93
CA LEU A 312 -2.69 15.56 -2.76
C LEU A 312 -3.59 14.32 -2.67
N VAL A 313 -2.96 13.14 -2.55
CA VAL A 313 -3.68 11.87 -2.38
C VAL A 313 -4.18 11.71 -0.94
N ASN A 314 -3.29 11.96 0.02
CA ASN A 314 -3.54 11.82 1.45
C ASN A 314 -2.99 13.04 2.22
N SER A 315 -3.85 14.03 2.46
CA SER A 315 -3.51 15.23 3.24
C SER A 315 -3.25 14.96 4.73
N ARG A 316 -3.53 13.74 5.22
CA ARG A 316 -3.21 13.33 6.59
C ARG A 316 -1.79 12.77 6.71
N ASN A 317 -1.07 12.55 5.60
CA ASN A 317 0.28 12.01 5.60
C ASN A 317 1.27 13.00 6.25
N GLU A 318 1.53 12.81 7.55
CA GLU A 318 2.43 13.69 8.31
C GLU A 318 3.90 13.59 7.88
N LEU A 319 4.34 12.41 7.39
CA LEU A 319 5.70 12.22 6.86
C LEU A 319 5.94 13.03 5.59
N ALA A 320 4.99 12.97 4.65
CA ALA A 320 5.05 13.79 3.44
C ALA A 320 4.92 15.28 3.78
N LEU A 321 4.12 15.63 4.79
CA LEU A 321 3.99 17.01 5.24
C LEU A 321 5.31 17.56 5.78
N SER A 322 6.01 16.81 6.63
CA SER A 322 7.29 17.25 7.20
C SER A 322 8.33 17.46 6.09
N LYS A 323 8.48 16.49 5.19
CA LYS A 323 9.38 16.58 4.02
C LYS A 323 9.03 17.78 3.12
N ALA A 324 7.74 18.00 2.82
CA ALA A 324 7.30 19.12 1.99
C ALA A 324 7.56 20.49 2.65
N MET A 325 7.34 20.62 3.96
CA MET A 325 7.52 21.87 4.71
C MET A 325 9.00 22.27 4.86
N ILE A 326 9.88 21.28 5.06
CA ILE A 326 11.33 21.49 5.20
C ILE A 326 12.01 21.66 3.83
N SER A 327 11.36 21.24 2.74
CA SER A 327 11.90 21.36 1.39
C SER A 327 12.30 22.79 1.02
N PRO A 328 13.25 23.00 0.08
CA PRO A 328 13.69 24.34 -0.33
C PRO A 328 12.56 25.20 -0.94
N ILE A 329 11.47 24.56 -1.39
CA ILE A 329 10.29 25.25 -1.93
C ILE A 329 9.61 26.07 -0.84
N ILE A 330 9.48 25.51 0.35
CA ILE A 330 8.76 26.13 1.48
C ILE A 330 9.76 26.70 2.47
N ASP A 331 10.76 25.91 2.88
CA ASP A 331 11.80 26.31 3.81
C ASP A 331 11.18 26.87 5.10
N LEU A 332 10.32 26.04 5.70
CA LEU A 332 9.72 26.30 7.00
C LEU A 332 10.72 25.91 8.10
N SER A 333 10.97 26.81 9.05
CA SER A 333 11.93 26.52 10.12
C SER A 333 11.41 25.43 11.08
N HIS A 334 12.35 24.71 11.71
CA HIS A 334 12.02 23.68 12.71
C HIS A 334 11.09 24.21 13.81
N LYS A 335 11.38 25.41 14.35
CA LYS A 335 10.53 26.08 15.34
C LYS A 335 9.09 26.27 14.84
N ALA A 336 8.92 26.76 13.61
CA ALA A 336 7.59 26.98 13.03
C ALA A 336 6.83 25.67 12.80
N PHE A 337 7.54 24.61 12.42
CA PHE A 337 6.96 23.27 12.28
C PHE A 337 6.46 22.74 13.63
N THR A 338 7.25 22.89 14.68
CA THR A 338 6.89 22.50 16.06
C THR A 338 5.68 23.29 16.57
N GLU A 339 5.63 24.60 16.33
CA GLU A 339 4.47 25.43 16.69
C GLU A 339 3.21 25.02 15.91
N LEU A 340 3.34 24.68 14.62
CA LEU A 340 2.22 24.18 13.81
C LEU A 340 1.71 22.86 14.37
N ARG A 341 2.62 21.98 14.77
CA ARG A 341 2.31 20.69 15.37
C ARG A 341 1.54 20.88 16.68
N HIS A 342 2.05 21.67 17.62
CA HIS A 342 1.35 21.96 18.88
C HIS A 342 -0.03 22.59 18.65
N LEU A 343 -0.15 23.47 17.65
CA LEU A 343 -1.43 24.06 17.29
C LEU A 343 -2.41 23.01 16.73
N SER A 344 -1.92 22.03 15.99
CA SER A 344 -2.72 20.94 15.43
C SER A 344 -3.21 19.97 16.52
N GLU A 345 -2.33 19.61 17.46
CA GLU A 345 -2.63 18.77 18.62
C GLU A 345 -3.69 19.46 19.51
N LYS A 346 -3.51 20.75 19.82
CA LYS A 346 -4.47 21.54 20.59
C LYS A 346 -5.86 21.63 19.94
N LYS A 347 -5.94 21.53 18.61
CA LYS A 347 -7.18 21.59 17.84
C LYS A 347 -7.75 20.22 17.51
N GLU A 348 -7.03 19.15 17.81
CA GLU A 348 -7.39 17.77 17.39
C GLU A 348 -7.63 17.69 15.86
N MET A 349 -6.76 18.37 15.09
CA MET A 349 -6.85 18.43 13.64
C MET A 349 -5.54 17.97 13.00
N PRO A 350 -5.56 17.27 11.85
CA PRO A 350 -4.35 16.98 11.08
C PRO A 350 -3.54 18.25 10.80
N MET A 351 -2.20 18.14 10.84
CA MET A 351 -1.30 19.29 10.68
C MET A 351 -1.51 20.04 9.36
N CYS A 352 -1.68 19.33 8.24
CA CYS A 352 -1.92 19.94 6.92
C CYS A 352 -3.23 20.76 6.94
N GLN A 353 -4.30 20.20 7.51
CA GLN A 353 -5.58 20.88 7.66
C GLN A 353 -5.47 22.10 8.60
N THR A 354 -4.64 22.01 9.63
CA THR A 354 -4.34 23.11 10.54
C THR A 354 -3.66 24.27 9.81
N ALA A 355 -2.68 23.99 8.96
CA ALA A 355 -1.99 24.99 8.14
C ALA A 355 -2.97 25.67 7.16
N ILE A 356 -3.78 24.89 6.42
CA ILE A 356 -4.80 25.40 5.51
C ILE A 356 -5.81 26.28 6.26
N SER A 357 -6.34 25.80 7.38
CA SER A 357 -7.29 26.54 8.22
C SER A 357 -6.70 27.86 8.71
N TYR A 358 -5.44 27.85 9.14
CA TYR A 358 -4.74 29.02 9.62
C TYR A 358 -4.56 30.08 8.53
N VAL A 359 -4.04 29.69 7.37
CA VAL A 359 -3.86 30.61 6.22
C VAL A 359 -5.20 31.17 5.76
N THR A 360 -6.22 30.32 5.66
CA THR A 360 -7.58 30.74 5.24
C THR A 360 -8.17 31.77 6.19
N LYS A 361 -8.00 31.59 7.51
CA LYS A 361 -8.48 32.55 8.52
C LYS A 361 -7.84 33.93 8.38
N ILE A 362 -6.55 33.97 8.08
CA ILE A 362 -5.83 35.22 7.83
C ILE A 362 -6.30 35.86 6.52
N LYS A 363 -6.41 35.09 5.43
CA LYS A 363 -6.86 35.59 4.11
C LYS A 363 -8.29 36.11 4.10
N LEU A 364 -9.22 35.47 4.82
CA LEU A 364 -10.61 35.92 4.92
C LEU A 364 -10.76 37.25 5.68
N GLY A 365 -9.83 37.55 6.60
CA GLY A 365 -9.83 38.77 7.39
C GLY A 365 -11.03 38.91 8.35
N GLY A 366 -11.09 40.06 9.03
CA GLY A 366 -12.17 40.41 9.95
C GLY A 366 -11.93 40.01 11.41
N LYS A 367 -12.44 40.83 12.34
CA LYS A 367 -12.22 40.70 13.81
C LYS A 367 -12.65 39.36 14.41
N GLY A 368 -13.52 38.60 13.73
CA GLY A 368 -14.02 37.31 14.20
C GLY A 368 -13.25 36.07 13.70
N TYR A 369 -12.41 36.20 12.67
CA TYR A 369 -11.68 35.07 12.06
C TYR A 369 -10.18 35.15 12.25
N ALA A 370 -9.65 36.37 12.41
CA ALA A 370 -8.23 36.59 12.61
C ALA A 370 -7.71 35.75 13.80
N PRO A 371 -6.62 35.00 13.63
CA PRO A 371 -5.91 34.41 14.76
C PRO A 371 -5.60 35.48 15.81
N PRO A 372 -5.56 35.12 17.10
CA PRO A 372 -5.10 36.02 18.15
C PRO A 372 -3.74 36.65 17.80
N PRO A 373 -3.48 37.91 18.16
CA PRO A 373 -2.23 38.60 17.80
C PRO A 373 -0.99 37.97 18.46
N ASP A 374 -1.19 37.22 19.55
CA ASP A 374 -0.21 36.41 20.27
C ASP A 374 -0.04 35.00 19.69
N CYS A 375 -0.66 34.68 18.54
CA CYS A 375 -0.52 33.37 17.93
C CYS A 375 0.93 33.12 17.49
N PRO A 376 1.59 32.04 17.97
CA PRO A 376 3.00 31.77 17.68
C PRO A 376 3.26 31.58 16.18
N MET A 377 2.26 31.17 15.40
CA MET A 377 2.35 30.99 13.95
C MET A 377 2.42 32.28 13.13
N LEU A 378 2.16 33.45 13.73
CA LEU A 378 2.06 34.73 12.99
C LEU A 378 3.34 35.11 12.24
N PRO A 379 4.56 34.97 12.81
CA PRO A 379 5.82 35.24 12.11
C PRO A 379 6.06 34.33 10.90
N HIS A 380 5.40 33.17 10.86
CA HIS A 380 5.62 32.13 9.85
C HIS A 380 4.56 32.11 8.74
N PHE A 381 3.62 33.06 8.76
CA PHE A 381 2.48 33.10 7.84
C PHE A 381 2.87 33.01 6.36
N LYS A 382 3.88 33.78 5.91
CA LYS A 382 4.26 33.82 4.47
C LYS A 382 4.69 32.45 3.93
N LYS A 383 5.41 31.65 4.73
CA LYS A 383 5.87 30.31 4.31
C LYS A 383 4.70 29.32 4.28
N LEU A 384 3.79 29.40 5.25
CA LEU A 384 2.56 28.60 5.26
C LEU A 384 1.62 28.97 4.12
N GLU A 385 1.50 30.27 3.82
CA GLU A 385 0.75 30.77 2.68
C GLU A 385 1.32 30.20 1.37
N LEU A 386 2.64 30.24 1.20
CA LEU A 386 3.31 29.64 0.04
C LEU A 386 3.05 28.13 -0.07
N PHE A 387 3.04 27.40 1.06
CA PHE A 387 2.69 25.98 1.09
C PHE A 387 1.24 25.74 0.63
N VAL A 388 0.28 26.44 1.24
CA VAL A 388 -1.15 26.30 0.92
C VAL A 388 -1.42 26.71 -0.53
N ASP A 389 -0.81 27.78 -1.02
CA ASP A 389 -0.97 28.23 -2.40
C ASP A 389 -0.33 27.24 -3.40
N THR A 390 0.76 26.58 -3.02
CA THR A 390 1.35 25.51 -3.83
C THR A 390 0.43 24.30 -3.93
N LEU A 391 -0.15 23.85 -2.81
CA LEU A 391 -1.14 22.76 -2.82
C LEU A 391 -2.39 23.12 -3.63
N ASN A 392 -2.94 24.32 -3.45
CA ASN A 392 -4.10 24.79 -4.21
C ASN A 392 -3.81 24.86 -5.71
N GLN A 393 -2.62 25.34 -6.10
CA GLN A 393 -2.18 25.35 -7.49
C GLN A 393 -2.16 23.93 -8.06
N MET A 394 -1.57 22.97 -7.34
CA MET A 394 -1.51 21.57 -7.78
C MET A 394 -2.90 20.94 -7.85
N GLN A 395 -3.77 21.18 -6.88
CA GLN A 395 -5.15 20.69 -6.90
C GLN A 395 -5.91 21.23 -8.11
N THR A 396 -5.77 22.52 -8.41
CA THR A 396 -6.39 23.14 -9.59
C THR A 396 -5.96 22.45 -10.88
N LEU A 397 -4.68 22.06 -11.01
CA LEU A 397 -4.20 21.33 -12.17
C LEU A 397 -4.88 19.96 -12.33
N ILE A 398 -5.07 19.22 -11.22
CA ILE A 398 -5.76 17.92 -11.23
C ILE A 398 -7.21 18.10 -11.68
N GLU A 399 -7.88 19.16 -11.25
CA GLU A 399 -9.28 19.44 -11.58
C GLU A 399 -9.47 19.94 -13.03
N GLU A 400 -8.47 20.60 -13.62
CA GLU A 400 -8.51 21.17 -14.98
C GLU A 400 -8.08 20.19 -16.09
N ASP A 401 -7.20 19.24 -15.79
CA ASP A 401 -6.62 18.36 -16.81
C ASP A 401 -7.58 17.24 -17.25
N LEU A 402 -7.66 17.04 -18.57
CA LEU A 402 -8.53 16.02 -19.18
C LEU A 402 -7.95 14.60 -19.11
N THR A 403 -6.63 14.46 -18.94
CA THR A 403 -5.96 13.15 -18.91
C THR A 403 -5.05 13.01 -17.69
N PRO A 404 -5.03 11.83 -17.02
CA PRO A 404 -4.16 11.59 -15.87
C PRO A 404 -2.68 11.81 -16.16
N ILE A 405 -2.22 11.37 -17.34
CA ILE A 405 -0.82 11.54 -17.78
C ILE A 405 -0.46 13.04 -17.90
N SER A 406 -1.33 13.85 -18.53
CA SER A 406 -1.11 15.30 -18.63
C SER A 406 -1.06 15.96 -17.26
N ALA A 407 -2.01 15.60 -16.38
CA ALA A 407 -2.09 16.10 -15.01
C ALA A 407 -0.78 15.85 -14.25
N VAL A 408 -0.32 14.59 -14.19
CA VAL A 408 0.89 14.23 -13.45
C VAL A 408 2.13 14.93 -14.02
N LYS A 409 2.26 15.02 -15.35
CA LYS A 409 3.35 15.79 -15.98
C LYS A 409 3.31 17.27 -15.61
N ARG A 410 2.13 17.89 -15.59
CA ARG A 410 1.96 19.31 -15.20
C ARG A 410 2.29 19.53 -13.72
N LEU A 411 1.86 18.62 -12.84
CA LEU A 411 2.18 18.65 -11.41
C LEU A 411 3.69 18.61 -11.17
N ILE A 412 4.38 17.62 -11.75
CA ILE A 412 5.84 17.49 -11.63
C ILE A 412 6.53 18.73 -12.19
N ASN A 413 6.07 19.27 -13.32
CA ASN A 413 6.65 20.47 -13.91
C ASN A 413 6.44 21.74 -13.06
N VAL A 414 5.35 21.87 -12.31
CA VAL A 414 5.17 22.98 -11.36
C VAL A 414 6.19 22.91 -10.23
N LEU A 415 6.37 21.73 -9.65
CA LEU A 415 7.36 21.51 -8.58
C LEU A 415 8.78 21.70 -9.09
N LYS A 416 9.10 21.15 -10.28
CA LYS A 416 10.37 21.39 -10.98
C LYS A 416 10.67 22.88 -11.13
N LYS A 417 9.72 23.67 -11.64
CA LYS A 417 9.87 25.12 -11.79
C LYS A 417 10.05 25.84 -10.46
N LYS A 418 9.42 25.38 -9.37
CA LYS A 418 9.61 25.95 -8.03
C LYS A 418 11.01 25.62 -7.52
N LEU A 419 11.47 24.38 -7.63
CA LEU A 419 12.82 23.97 -7.24
C LEU A 419 13.92 24.73 -8.00
N LEU A 420 13.78 24.89 -9.32
CA LEU A 420 14.73 25.67 -10.13
C LEU A 420 14.83 27.16 -9.73
N LYS A 421 13.79 27.71 -9.09
CA LYS A 421 13.79 29.07 -8.56
C LYS A 421 14.42 29.18 -7.17
N CYS A 422 14.59 28.06 -6.47
CA CYS A 422 15.12 28.02 -5.11
C CYS A 422 16.66 28.05 -5.10
N GLY A 423 17.26 29.10 -5.67
CA GLY A 423 18.70 29.42 -5.56
C GLY A 423 19.70 28.37 -6.10
N SER A 424 20.70 28.82 -6.85
CA SER A 424 21.74 27.97 -7.47
C SER A 424 22.69 27.27 -6.49
N ASP A 425 22.69 27.64 -5.21
CA ASP A 425 23.81 27.33 -4.32
C ASP A 425 23.68 25.96 -3.61
N ASN A 426 22.48 25.36 -3.61
CA ASN A 426 22.21 24.12 -2.85
C ASN A 426 21.80 22.91 -3.70
N LEU A 427 21.18 23.10 -4.88
CA LEU A 427 20.69 22.00 -5.72
C LEU A 427 21.22 22.12 -7.15
N ARG A 428 21.72 21.00 -7.69
CA ARG A 428 22.19 20.94 -9.08
C ARG A 428 20.99 20.94 -10.04
N THR A 429 20.96 21.89 -10.98
CA THR A 429 19.94 21.98 -12.04
C THR A 429 19.78 20.66 -12.81
N SER A 430 20.88 20.01 -13.17
CA SER A 430 20.86 18.73 -13.87
C SER A 430 20.16 17.63 -13.06
N ALA A 431 20.38 17.58 -11.74
CA ALA A 431 19.70 16.63 -10.87
C ALA A 431 18.17 16.87 -10.83
N ILE A 432 17.75 18.13 -10.78
CA ILE A 432 16.32 18.50 -10.81
C ILE A 432 15.66 18.06 -12.12
N GLU A 433 16.35 18.25 -13.25
CA GLU A 433 15.84 17.84 -14.56
C GLU A 433 15.77 16.32 -14.70
N THR A 434 16.84 15.61 -14.36
CA THR A 434 16.91 14.13 -14.40
C THR A 434 15.80 13.50 -13.55
N VAL A 435 15.64 13.93 -12.29
CA VAL A 435 14.61 13.38 -11.39
C VAL A 435 13.20 13.66 -11.93
N ALA A 436 12.94 14.88 -12.40
CA ALA A 436 11.63 15.21 -12.94
C ALA A 436 11.27 14.41 -14.19
N GLU A 437 12.25 14.13 -15.06
CA GLU A 437 12.06 13.28 -16.24
C GLU A 437 11.84 11.81 -15.85
N ASN A 438 12.66 11.28 -14.94
CA ASN A 438 12.52 9.93 -14.41
C ASN A 438 11.14 9.71 -13.78
N LEU A 439 10.68 10.61 -12.92
CA LEU A 439 9.36 10.53 -12.30
C LEU A 439 8.22 10.61 -13.33
N GLN A 440 8.36 11.42 -14.38
CA GLN A 440 7.37 11.45 -15.46
C GLN A 440 7.33 10.13 -16.24
N ASN A 441 8.49 9.52 -16.51
CA ASN A 441 8.57 8.23 -17.20
C ASN A 441 7.98 7.10 -16.33
N ILE A 442 8.27 7.10 -15.03
CA ILE A 442 7.67 6.16 -14.08
C ILE A 442 6.14 6.34 -14.04
N ALA A 443 5.65 7.57 -13.97
CA ALA A 443 4.21 7.83 -13.95
C ALA A 443 3.50 7.31 -15.20
N ILE A 444 4.10 7.47 -16.38
CA ILE A 444 3.57 6.92 -17.64
C ILE A 444 3.50 5.39 -17.55
N LYS A 445 4.63 4.73 -17.19
CA LYS A 445 4.69 3.27 -17.05
C LYS A 445 3.64 2.74 -16.07
N VAL A 446 3.46 3.40 -14.93
CA VAL A 446 2.46 2.99 -13.93
C VAL A 446 1.04 3.10 -14.47
N LEU A 447 0.71 4.20 -15.16
CA LEU A 447 -0.61 4.42 -15.75
C LEU A 447 -0.89 3.47 -16.91
N ASP A 448 0.11 3.16 -17.74
CA ASP A 448 -0.02 2.18 -18.83
C ASP A 448 -0.29 0.78 -18.27
N LEU A 449 0.43 0.36 -17.23
CA LEU A 449 0.20 -0.92 -16.54
C LEU A 449 -1.20 -1.00 -15.90
N GLN A 450 -1.75 0.12 -15.41
CA GLN A 450 -3.11 0.14 -14.87
C GLN A 450 -4.18 -0.08 -15.94
N LEU A 451 -3.94 0.38 -17.17
CA LEU A 451 -4.85 0.15 -18.30
C LEU A 451 -4.84 -1.31 -18.77
N GLU A 452 -3.71 -2.00 -18.65
CA GLU A 452 -3.57 -3.41 -19.02
C GLU A 452 -4.21 -4.37 -18.01
N PHE A 453 -4.17 -4.04 -16.71
CA PHE A 453 -4.64 -4.91 -15.62
C PHE A 453 -6.14 -4.84 -15.32
N LEU A 454 -6.88 -3.89 -15.90
CA LEU A 454 -8.33 -3.85 -15.77
C LEU A 454 -8.96 -4.83 -16.76
N PRO A 455 -9.61 -5.93 -16.32
CA PRO A 455 -10.35 -6.78 -17.24
C PRO A 455 -11.37 -5.91 -18.00
N ARG A 456 -11.53 -6.14 -19.31
CA ARG A 456 -12.43 -5.33 -20.17
C ARG A 456 -13.88 -5.24 -19.65
N SER A 457 -14.29 -6.13 -18.74
CA SER A 457 -15.56 -6.10 -18.02
C SER A 457 -15.64 -5.07 -16.86
N PHE A 458 -14.50 -4.60 -16.35
CA PHE A 458 -14.38 -3.57 -15.30
C PHE A 458 -13.98 -2.18 -15.81
N SER A 459 -13.69 -2.05 -17.11
CA SER A 459 -13.31 -0.80 -17.79
C SER A 459 -14.31 0.36 -17.63
N MET A 460 -15.51 0.13 -17.08
CA MET A 460 -16.52 1.18 -16.88
C MET A 460 -16.51 1.80 -15.47
N PHE A 461 -15.79 1.22 -14.49
CA PHE A 461 -15.91 1.63 -13.08
C PHE A 461 -14.69 2.30 -12.44
N VAL A 462 -13.48 2.25 -13.03
CA VAL A 462 -12.25 2.74 -12.34
C VAL A 462 -11.63 4.01 -12.97
N LEU A 463 -12.14 4.52 -14.09
CA LEU A 463 -11.79 5.86 -14.59
C LEU A 463 -12.83 6.91 -14.20
N ARG A 464 -13.05 7.06 -12.90
CA ARG A 464 -13.71 8.25 -12.34
C ARG A 464 -13.07 8.57 -11.00
N VAL A 465 -11.97 9.31 -11.06
CA VAL A 465 -11.58 10.16 -9.94
C VAL A 465 -12.74 11.13 -9.74
N HIS A 466 -13.60 10.83 -8.75
CA HIS A 466 -14.77 11.64 -8.44
C HIS A 466 -14.30 12.94 -7.75
N PHE A 467 -13.91 13.93 -8.55
CA PHE A 467 -13.90 15.33 -8.14
C PHE A 467 -15.09 16.01 -8.81
N ASN A 468 -16.19 16.14 -8.07
CA ASN A 468 -17.35 16.93 -8.51
C ASN A 468 -17.17 18.38 -8.05
N SER A 469 -17.02 19.28 -9.01
CA SER A 469 -17.36 20.69 -8.86
C SER A 469 -18.88 20.85 -9.07
N GLU A 470 -19.56 21.53 -8.15
CA GLU A 470 -20.90 22.06 -8.40
C GLU A 470 -20.80 23.55 -8.77
N SER A 471 -21.29 23.91 -9.95
CA SER A 471 -21.79 25.24 -10.27
C SER A 471 -22.94 25.19 -11.30
N THR A 472 -24.15 24.99 -10.75
CA THR A 472 -25.47 25.58 -11.11
C THR A 472 -26.04 25.62 -12.55
N CYS A 473 -27.26 25.02 -12.67
CA CYS A 473 -28.44 25.33 -13.53
C CYS A 473 -28.38 24.96 -15.04
N SER A 474 -29.38 24.32 -15.68
CA SER A 474 -30.83 24.24 -15.41
C SER A 474 -31.55 23.13 -16.24
N ILE A 475 -32.59 22.50 -15.64
CA ILE A 475 -33.84 21.93 -16.21
C ILE A 475 -33.75 20.77 -17.23
N TYR A 476 -34.04 19.52 -16.79
CA TYR A 476 -35.24 18.74 -17.16
C TYR A 476 -35.35 17.45 -16.32
N LYS A 477 -36.59 17.00 -16.14
CA LYS A 477 -37.09 16.01 -15.17
C LYS A 477 -36.72 14.55 -15.48
N GLY A 478 -36.51 13.74 -14.43
CA GLY A 478 -37.06 12.38 -14.34
C GLY A 478 -36.12 11.27 -13.87
N GLY A 479 -36.36 10.73 -12.67
CA GLY A 479 -36.20 9.29 -12.40
C GLY A 479 -34.99 8.81 -11.59
N ALA A 480 -35.24 8.57 -10.28
CA ALA A 480 -34.69 7.50 -9.43
C ALA A 480 -33.17 7.33 -9.24
N ALA A 481 -32.66 7.76 -8.08
CA ALA A 481 -31.71 6.99 -7.27
C ALA A 481 -31.67 7.55 -5.84
N VAL A 482 -32.22 6.78 -4.89
CA VAL A 482 -32.00 6.94 -3.45
C VAL A 482 -31.13 5.77 -3.02
N ALA A 483 -29.89 6.03 -2.61
CA ALA A 483 -29.15 5.38 -1.52
C ALA A 483 -27.63 5.54 -1.73
N LEU A 484 -27.02 6.45 -0.98
CA LEU A 484 -25.69 6.32 -0.34
C LEU A 484 -25.34 7.68 0.26
N ARG A 485 -25.37 7.76 1.60
CA ARG A 485 -24.92 8.92 2.38
C ARG A 485 -23.70 8.54 3.20
N ARG A 486 -22.85 9.57 3.37
CA ARG A 486 -21.75 9.81 4.35
C ARG A 486 -20.39 9.20 3.98
N TRP A 487 -19.31 9.96 3.82
CA TRP A 487 -18.88 11.17 4.57
C TRP A 487 -18.54 12.42 3.75
N GLU A 488 -18.40 13.53 4.50
CA GLU A 488 -18.54 14.95 4.13
C GLU A 488 -17.23 15.62 3.70
N PHE A 489 -17.20 16.26 2.53
CA PHE A 489 -16.30 17.39 2.24
C PHE A 489 -16.87 18.30 1.15
N VAL A 490 -18.07 18.85 1.35
CA VAL A 490 -18.57 19.98 0.56
C VAL A 490 -19.26 20.98 1.48
N THR A 491 -18.64 22.15 1.63
CA THR A 491 -19.23 23.43 2.08
C THR A 491 -19.61 23.65 3.55
N LEU A 492 -18.64 23.60 4.47
CA LEU A 492 -18.77 24.35 5.74
C LEU A 492 -18.74 25.87 5.56
N SER A 493 -18.23 26.39 4.44
CA SER A 493 -18.31 27.81 4.09
C SER A 493 -19.72 28.25 3.64
N HIS A 494 -20.40 27.49 2.74
CA HIS A 494 -21.74 27.87 2.27
C HIS A 494 -22.89 27.57 3.25
N LEU A 495 -22.84 26.47 4.02
CA LEU A 495 -23.88 26.18 5.02
C LEU A 495 -23.80 27.09 6.24
N TRP A 496 -22.58 27.52 6.62
CA TRP A 496 -22.40 28.44 7.73
C TRP A 496 -22.73 29.90 7.34
N ILE A 497 -22.44 30.33 6.10
CA ILE A 497 -22.96 31.59 5.53
C ILE A 497 -24.51 31.59 5.48
N ARG A 498 -25.14 30.45 5.15
CA ARG A 498 -26.61 30.31 5.19
C ARG A 498 -27.18 30.30 6.62
N ARG A 499 -26.44 29.80 7.62
CA ARG A 499 -26.85 29.83 9.03
C ARG A 499 -26.66 31.22 9.66
N CYS A 500 -25.61 31.94 9.30
CA CYS A 500 -25.39 33.33 9.70
C CYS A 500 -26.40 34.31 9.06
N ARG A 501 -26.81 34.09 7.80
CA ARG A 501 -27.94 34.84 7.19
C ARG A 501 -29.29 34.57 7.87
N ARG A 502 -29.54 33.37 8.40
CA ARG A 502 -30.78 33.10 9.18
C ARG A 502 -30.75 33.75 10.57
N ILE A 503 -29.58 33.90 11.19
CA ILE A 503 -29.43 34.58 12.48
C ILE A 503 -29.52 36.12 12.32
N GLN A 504 -29.00 36.68 11.22
CA GLN A 504 -29.21 38.10 10.89
C GLN A 504 -30.65 38.42 10.47
N ASN A 505 -31.35 37.52 9.75
CA ASN A 505 -32.75 37.73 9.37
C ASN A 505 -33.77 37.45 10.49
N SER A 506 -33.37 36.76 11.58
CA SER A 506 -34.19 36.63 12.80
C SER A 506 -34.00 37.80 13.78
N SER A 507 -32.85 38.48 13.74
CA SER A 507 -32.58 39.72 14.48
C SER A 507 -33.38 40.93 13.96
N HIS A 508 -33.87 40.90 12.71
CA HIS A 508 -34.70 41.98 12.15
C HIS A 508 -36.22 41.80 12.34
N LYS A 509 -36.69 40.79 13.09
CA LYS A 509 -38.13 40.58 13.34
C LYS A 509 -38.59 40.69 14.80
N SER A 510 -37.77 41.20 15.72
CA SER A 510 -38.23 41.56 17.07
C SER A 510 -37.73 42.94 17.53
N LYS A 511 -38.18 43.99 16.85
CA LYS A 511 -38.28 45.34 17.45
C LYS A 511 -39.62 45.94 17.06
N ASN A 512 -40.63 45.62 17.86
CA ASN A 512 -41.80 46.48 18.07
C ASN A 512 -42.53 46.00 19.33
N LYS A 513 -42.17 46.63 20.45
CA LYS A 513 -43.06 47.07 21.53
C LYS A 513 -42.19 47.67 22.64
N CYS A 514 -42.16 49.00 22.69
CA CYS A 514 -42.07 49.69 23.98
C CYS A 514 -43.36 49.39 24.75
N PRO A 515 -43.31 49.50 26.09
CA PRO A 515 -44.15 50.53 26.67
C PRO A 515 -43.36 51.52 27.52
N GLU A 516 -43.98 52.67 27.62
CA GLU A 516 -43.63 53.87 28.35
C GLU A 516 -43.49 53.65 29.86
N LYS A 517 -42.72 54.56 30.47
CA LYS A 517 -42.95 55.26 31.75
C LYS A 517 -43.91 54.59 32.75
N ASP A 518 -43.40 54.21 33.92
CA ASP A 518 -43.22 55.08 35.09
C ASP A 518 -42.14 54.50 36.01
#